data_AF-A0A1R0WJ45-F1
#
_entry.id   AF-A0A1R0WJ45-F1
#
_cell.length_a   1.000
_cell.length_b   1.000
_cell.length_c   1.000
_cell.angle_alpha   90.00
_cell.angle_beta   90.00
_cell.angle_gamma   90.00
#
_symmetry.space_group_name_H-M   'P 1'
#
loop_
_entity.id
_entity.type
_entity.pdbx_description
1 polymer ?
#
loop_
_entity_poly.entity_id
_entity_poly.type
_entity_poly.pdbx_seq_one_letter_code
_entity_poly.pdbx_strand_id
1 'polypeptide(L)'
;MQLLLEKYPRGDKLMDIYDTEEDAAGLYITGPITREESSHPFRHPFVYQVYPEEGSFEINDEIKHAPPMLYHVNKKCVVELFKYLSSNMEIGEDVELYCCWAHGQKRFSDAPKKELDLVIDLSTFHLGNEFEWKERQHIHVNK
;
A
#
# COMPACT_ATOMS: atom_id res chain seq x y z
N MET A 1 6.98 -10.74 34.33
CA MET A 1 7.57 -10.04 33.17
C MET A 1 9.06 -9.75 33.40
N GLN A 2 9.82 -10.71 33.93
CA GLN A 2 11.27 -10.55 34.20
C GLN A 2 12.08 -11.65 33.49
N LEU A 3 11.44 -12.77 33.17
CA LEU A 3 12.01 -13.94 32.50
C LEU A 3 12.24 -13.79 30.97
N LEU A 4 11.67 -12.76 30.33
CA LEU A 4 11.85 -12.53 28.89
C LEU A 4 13.13 -11.73 28.55
N LEU A 5 13.66 -10.99 29.53
CA LEU A 5 14.80 -10.07 29.33
C LEU A 5 16.17 -10.74 29.55
N GLU A 6 16.25 -11.91 30.19
CA GLU A 6 17.52 -12.59 30.48
C GLU A 6 18.12 -13.33 29.27
N LYS A 7 17.38 -13.50 28.16
CA LYS A 7 17.76 -14.43 27.10
C LYS A 7 18.63 -13.84 25.98
N TYR A 8 18.93 -12.53 25.96
CA TYR A 8 19.56 -11.89 24.80
C TYR A 8 20.62 -10.83 25.18
N PRO A 9 21.91 -11.20 25.21
CA PRO A 9 23.01 -10.25 25.39
C PRO A 9 23.49 -9.78 24.01
N ARG A 10 22.94 -8.66 23.54
CA ARG A 10 23.46 -7.70 22.54
C ARG A 10 22.27 -6.89 22.02
N GLY A 11 22.39 -5.56 22.07
CA GLY A 11 21.27 -4.61 21.93
C GLY A 11 20.69 -4.47 20.52
N ASP A 12 20.33 -5.59 19.89
CA ASP A 12 19.51 -5.59 18.70
C ASP A 12 18.07 -5.27 19.13
N LYS A 13 17.48 -4.21 18.54
CA LYS A 13 16.05 -3.91 18.72
C LYS A 13 15.24 -5.07 18.17
N LEU A 14 14.68 -5.90 19.06
CA LEU A 14 13.85 -7.06 18.70
C LEU A 14 12.38 -6.71 18.46
N MET A 15 11.95 -5.49 18.83
CA MET A 15 10.57 -5.06 18.79
C MET A 15 10.50 -3.54 18.64
N ASP A 16 9.68 -3.08 17.70
CA ASP A 16 9.27 -1.69 17.63
C ASP A 16 8.10 -1.46 18.58
N ILE A 17 8.19 -0.39 19.36
CA ILE A 17 7.17 0.03 20.31
C ILE A 17 6.63 1.35 19.81
N TYR A 18 5.33 1.35 19.52
CA TYR A 18 4.58 2.49 19.05
C TYR A 18 3.63 2.97 20.14
N ASP A 19 3.44 4.29 20.24
CA ASP A 19 2.54 4.88 21.23
C ASP A 19 1.07 4.77 20.79
N THR A 20 0.82 4.79 19.47
CA THR A 20 -0.51 4.67 18.86
C THR A 20 -0.51 3.73 17.65
N GLU A 21 -1.71 3.23 17.27
CA GLU A 21 -1.90 2.51 16.00
C GLU A 21 -1.51 3.38 14.80
N GLU A 22 -1.78 4.68 14.87
CA GLU A 22 -1.37 5.62 13.83
C GLU A 22 0.16 5.66 13.70
N ASP A 23 0.92 5.59 14.79
CA ASP A 23 2.39 5.56 14.73
C ASP A 23 2.92 4.29 14.06
N ALA A 24 2.26 3.15 14.30
CA ALA A 24 2.58 1.86 13.69
C ALA A 24 2.14 1.76 12.21
N ALA A 25 1.14 2.56 11.79
CA ALA A 25 0.60 2.48 10.44
C ALA A 25 1.58 2.98 9.38
N GLY A 26 1.57 2.33 8.21
CA GLY A 26 2.53 2.62 7.15
C GLY A 26 2.41 1.69 5.95
N LEU A 27 3.55 1.40 5.33
CA LEU A 27 3.65 0.53 4.17
C LEU A 27 4.61 -0.61 4.43
N TYR A 28 4.18 -1.81 4.04
CA TYR A 28 5.05 -2.96 3.90
C TYR A 28 5.12 -3.36 2.43
N ILE A 29 6.34 -3.38 1.88
CA ILE A 29 6.59 -3.71 0.47
C ILE A 29 7.45 -4.96 0.39
N THR A 30 7.03 -5.93 -0.40
CA THR A 30 7.76 -7.18 -0.65
C THR A 30 7.90 -7.49 -2.13
N GLY A 31 8.85 -8.37 -2.43
CA GLY A 31 9.13 -8.83 -3.78
C GLY A 31 10.58 -8.55 -4.21
N PRO A 32 10.84 -8.53 -5.52
CA PRO A 32 9.88 -8.75 -6.60
C PRO A 32 9.26 -10.16 -6.54
N ILE A 33 8.01 -10.31 -6.96
CA ILE A 33 7.37 -11.64 -7.03
C ILE A 33 7.95 -12.44 -8.20
N THR A 34 8.28 -13.72 -7.98
CA THR A 34 8.81 -14.60 -9.02
C THR A 34 7.71 -14.91 -10.04
N ARG A 35 8.00 -14.63 -11.31
CA ARG A 35 7.10 -14.87 -12.46
C ARG A 35 6.90 -16.36 -12.70
N GLU A 36 5.81 -16.93 -12.18
CA GLU A 36 5.29 -18.23 -12.65
C GLU A 36 4.11 -18.09 -13.63
N GLU A 37 3.49 -16.91 -13.73
CA GLU A 37 2.27 -16.73 -14.54
C GLU A 37 2.41 -15.55 -15.53
N SER A 38 2.42 -15.88 -16.82
CA SER A 38 2.53 -14.98 -17.96
C SER A 38 1.26 -14.15 -18.25
N SER A 39 0.37 -13.96 -17.28
CA SER A 39 -0.96 -13.34 -17.47
C SER A 39 -1.27 -12.19 -16.51
N HIS A 40 -0.25 -11.54 -15.94
CA HIS A 40 -0.49 -10.37 -15.10
C HIS A 40 -0.81 -9.13 -15.97
N PRO A 41 -1.63 -8.17 -15.48
CA PRO A 41 -2.06 -7.01 -16.27
C PRO A 41 -0.97 -5.96 -16.54
N PHE A 42 0.18 -6.07 -15.87
CA PHE A 42 1.23 -5.04 -15.90
C PHE A 42 2.09 -5.05 -17.16
N ARG A 43 2.47 -3.84 -17.60
CA ARG A 43 3.45 -3.57 -18.66
C ARG A 43 4.88 -3.74 -18.17
N HIS A 44 5.13 -3.46 -16.89
CA HIS A 44 6.47 -3.51 -16.29
C HIS A 44 6.86 -4.91 -15.80
N PRO A 45 8.14 -5.30 -15.90
CA PRO A 45 8.58 -6.66 -15.59
C PRO A 45 8.74 -6.96 -14.10
N PHE A 46 9.03 -5.94 -13.30
CA PHE A 46 9.20 -6.07 -11.85
C PHE A 46 7.92 -5.69 -11.15
N VAL A 47 7.32 -6.67 -10.47
CA VAL A 47 6.07 -6.49 -9.72
C VAL A 47 6.37 -6.70 -8.24
N TYR A 48 5.97 -5.72 -7.44
CA TYR A 48 6.09 -5.75 -5.98
C TYR A 48 4.70 -5.83 -5.36
N GLN A 49 4.62 -6.38 -4.16
CA GLN A 49 3.40 -6.37 -3.36
C GLN A 49 3.52 -5.26 -2.35
N VAL A 50 2.49 -4.43 -2.25
CA VAL A 50 2.37 -3.39 -1.23
C VAL A 50 1.19 -3.72 -0.33
N TYR A 51 1.41 -3.62 0.96
CA TYR A 51 0.42 -3.84 2.00
C TYR A 51 0.36 -2.60 2.89
N PRO A 52 -0.84 -2.17 3.31
CA PRO A 52 -0.96 -1.23 4.41
C PRO A 52 -0.63 -1.95 5.72
N GLU A 53 0.28 -1.40 6.53
CA GLU A 53 0.48 -1.87 7.90
C GLU A 53 -0.56 -1.21 8.80
N GLU A 54 -1.25 -2.01 9.62
CA GLU A 54 -2.27 -1.58 10.59
C GLU A 54 -3.48 -0.80 10.01
N GLY A 55 -3.62 -0.68 8.68
CA GLY A 55 -4.67 0.13 8.04
C GLY A 55 -5.16 -0.38 6.69
N SER A 56 -5.69 0.52 5.86
CA SER A 56 -6.19 0.26 4.51
C SER A 56 -5.82 1.39 3.53
N PHE A 57 -5.86 1.10 2.22
CA PHE A 57 -5.78 2.11 1.16
C PHE A 57 -7.17 2.67 0.79
N GLU A 58 -7.96 2.96 1.82
CA GLU A 58 -9.33 3.47 1.69
C GLU A 58 -9.65 4.51 2.77
N ILE A 59 -10.02 5.70 2.32
CA ILE A 59 -10.60 6.78 3.12
C ILE A 59 -11.85 7.29 2.42
N ASN A 60 -12.96 7.39 3.14
CA ASN A 60 -14.21 7.97 2.64
C ASN A 60 -15.04 8.51 3.82
N ASP A 61 -16.13 9.21 3.52
CA ASP A 61 -17.02 9.77 4.55
C ASP A 61 -17.64 8.70 5.47
N GLU A 62 -17.88 7.48 4.99
CA GLU A 62 -18.40 6.38 5.82
C GLU A 62 -17.40 6.00 6.93
N ILE A 63 -16.11 5.91 6.58
CA ILE A 63 -15.03 5.61 7.53
C ILE A 63 -14.85 6.75 8.55
N LYS A 64 -15.14 8.01 8.20
CA LYS A 64 -15.09 9.12 9.18
C LYS A 64 -16.10 8.98 10.30
N HIS A 65 -17.19 8.26 10.05
CA HIS A 65 -18.24 8.00 11.04
C HIS A 65 -18.01 6.69 11.82
N ALA A 66 -16.98 5.90 11.45
CA ALA A 66 -16.50 4.76 12.19
C ALA A 66 -15.68 5.21 13.43
N PRO A 67 -15.10 4.30 14.24
CA PRO A 67 -14.26 4.68 15.37
C PRO A 67 -13.18 5.69 14.95
N PRO A 68 -12.95 6.76 15.72
CA PRO A 68 -12.26 7.97 15.27
C PRO A 68 -10.82 7.75 14.78
N MET A 69 -10.16 6.63 15.13
CA MET A 69 -8.79 6.32 14.72
C MET A 69 -8.68 5.73 13.30
N LEU A 70 -9.69 5.01 12.82
CA LEU A 70 -9.57 4.22 11.58
C LEU A 70 -9.34 5.11 10.36
N TYR A 71 -10.03 6.26 10.30
CA TYR A 71 -9.82 7.23 9.21
C TYR A 71 -8.38 7.77 9.19
N HIS A 72 -7.82 8.10 10.36
CA HIS A 72 -6.47 8.65 10.47
C HIS A 72 -5.40 7.62 10.10
N VAL A 73 -5.55 6.40 10.59
CA VAL A 73 -4.69 5.26 10.26
C VAL A 73 -4.69 4.98 8.76
N ASN A 74 -5.87 4.85 8.13
CA ASN A 74 -5.97 4.63 6.69
C ASN A 74 -5.41 5.81 5.88
N LYS A 75 -5.71 7.04 6.32
CA LYS A 75 -5.18 8.25 5.67
C LYS A 75 -3.66 8.25 5.69
N LYS A 76 -3.03 7.84 6.80
CA LYS A 76 -1.57 7.70 6.89
C LYS A 76 -1.05 6.69 5.85
N CYS A 77 -1.67 5.51 5.73
CA CYS A 77 -1.27 4.51 4.74
C CYS A 77 -1.34 5.05 3.30
N VAL A 78 -2.41 5.76 2.94
CA VAL A 78 -2.56 6.37 1.61
C VAL A 78 -1.52 7.48 1.37
N VAL A 79 -1.29 8.34 2.37
CA VAL A 79 -0.26 9.40 2.29
C VAL A 79 1.12 8.79 2.10
N GLU A 80 1.49 7.80 2.89
CA GLU A 80 2.79 7.16 2.78
C GLU A 80 2.94 6.44 1.43
N LEU A 81 1.89 5.83 0.87
CA LEU A 81 1.93 5.23 -0.49
C LEU A 81 2.36 6.25 -1.54
N PHE A 82 1.66 7.37 -1.63
CA PHE A 82 1.96 8.38 -2.65
C PHE A 82 3.28 9.11 -2.38
N LYS A 83 3.65 9.29 -1.10
CA LYS A 83 4.96 9.83 -0.71
C LYS A 83 6.11 8.89 -1.09
N TYR A 84 5.95 7.59 -0.89
CA TYR A 84 6.92 6.57 -1.29
C TYR A 84 7.11 6.59 -2.81
N LEU A 85 6.02 6.59 -3.58
CA LEU A 85 6.09 6.69 -5.04
C LEU A 85 6.78 7.99 -5.47
N SER A 86 6.36 9.14 -4.94
CA SER A 86 6.96 10.43 -5.27
C SER A 86 8.44 10.51 -4.90
N SER A 87 8.88 9.87 -3.82
CA SER A 87 10.29 9.91 -3.40
C SER A 87 11.20 8.97 -4.19
N ASN A 88 10.63 7.96 -4.86
CA ASN A 88 11.40 6.92 -5.56
C ASN A 88 11.24 6.95 -7.08
N MET A 89 10.31 7.76 -7.62
CA MET A 89 10.14 7.98 -9.06
C MET A 89 10.92 9.22 -9.52
N GLU A 90 11.57 9.11 -10.68
CA GLU A 90 12.16 10.23 -11.42
C GLU A 90 11.14 10.87 -12.39
N ILE A 91 11.43 12.08 -12.86
CA ILE A 91 10.58 12.77 -13.84
C ILE A 91 10.59 11.99 -15.16
N GLY A 92 9.39 11.72 -15.69
CA GLY A 92 9.16 10.92 -16.89
C GLY A 92 9.01 9.42 -16.63
N GLU A 93 9.12 8.96 -15.37
CA GLU A 93 8.85 7.58 -15.00
C GLU A 93 7.36 7.32 -14.73
N ASP A 94 6.99 6.04 -14.83
CA ASP A 94 5.64 5.58 -14.56
C ASP A 94 5.61 4.26 -13.78
N VAL A 95 4.58 4.11 -12.94
CA VAL A 95 4.29 2.91 -12.16
C VAL A 95 2.83 2.53 -12.34
N GLU A 96 2.56 1.22 -12.31
CA GLU A 96 1.21 0.66 -12.38
C GLU A 96 0.83 0.07 -11.03
N LEU A 97 -0.29 0.53 -10.48
CA LEU A 97 -0.89 0.01 -9.25
C LEU A 97 -2.12 -0.83 -9.63
N TYR A 98 -2.18 -2.08 -9.14
CA TYR A 98 -3.35 -2.93 -9.30
C TYR A 98 -3.77 -3.59 -7.98
N CYS A 99 -5.05 -3.47 -7.62
CA CYS A 99 -5.60 -4.08 -6.42
C CYS A 99 -6.19 -5.46 -6.73
N CYS A 100 -5.75 -6.47 -5.99
CA CYS A 100 -6.19 -7.85 -6.12
C CYS A 100 -6.06 -8.61 -4.80
N TRP A 101 -6.63 -9.82 -4.75
CA TRP A 101 -6.49 -10.72 -3.60
C TRP A 101 -5.02 -10.96 -3.26
N ALA A 102 -4.70 -10.94 -1.96
CA ALA A 102 -3.33 -11.02 -1.46
C ALA A 102 -2.59 -12.30 -1.86
N HIS A 103 -3.32 -13.42 -2.05
CA HIS A 103 -2.76 -14.74 -2.31
C HIS A 103 -3.62 -15.57 -3.27
N GLY A 104 -3.02 -16.62 -3.85
CA GLY A 104 -3.68 -17.63 -4.68
C GLY A 104 -3.28 -17.57 -6.15
N GLN A 105 -3.22 -18.74 -6.80
CA GLN A 105 -2.89 -18.93 -8.23
C GLN A 105 -3.85 -18.24 -9.22
N LYS A 106 -4.89 -17.56 -8.71
CA LYS A 106 -5.91 -16.89 -9.52
C LYS A 106 -5.96 -15.38 -9.26
N ARG A 107 -5.00 -14.82 -8.53
CA ARG A 107 -5.02 -13.38 -8.17
C ARG A 107 -5.02 -12.44 -9.39
N PHE A 108 -4.62 -12.93 -10.56
CA PHE A 108 -4.66 -12.19 -11.84
C PHE A 108 -5.61 -12.82 -12.89
N SER A 109 -6.44 -13.81 -12.52
CA SER A 109 -7.30 -14.48 -13.50
C SER A 109 -8.46 -13.60 -13.98
N ASP A 110 -8.91 -12.70 -13.12
CA ASP A 110 -9.99 -11.78 -13.43
C ASP A 110 -9.48 -10.54 -14.16
N ALA A 111 -10.19 -10.14 -15.21
CA ALA A 111 -9.83 -8.96 -15.99
C ALA A 111 -9.93 -7.68 -15.15
N PRO A 112 -9.08 -6.66 -15.36
CA PRO A 112 -9.26 -5.35 -14.74
C PRO A 112 -10.64 -4.75 -15.04
N LYS A 113 -11.19 -4.00 -14.08
CA LYS A 113 -12.42 -3.22 -14.25
C LYS A 113 -12.08 -1.89 -14.91
N LYS A 114 -12.09 -1.85 -16.25
CA LYS A 114 -11.68 -0.67 -17.04
C LYS A 114 -12.43 0.61 -16.69
N GLU A 115 -13.67 0.49 -16.22
CA GLU A 115 -14.48 1.61 -15.74
C GLU A 115 -13.93 2.28 -14.47
N LEU A 116 -13.01 1.63 -13.76
CA LEU A 116 -12.33 2.16 -12.58
C LEU A 116 -10.92 2.70 -12.89
N ASP A 117 -10.45 2.57 -14.14
CA ASP A 117 -9.09 2.97 -14.52
C ASP A 117 -8.86 4.45 -14.20
N LEU A 118 -7.77 4.72 -13.50
CA LEU A 118 -7.42 6.06 -13.04
C LEU A 118 -6.00 6.40 -13.48
N VAL A 119 -5.78 7.66 -13.84
CA VAL A 119 -4.44 8.21 -14.08
C VAL A 119 -4.16 9.25 -13.01
N ILE A 120 -3.03 9.12 -12.33
CA ILE A 120 -2.55 10.05 -11.31
C ILE A 120 -1.22 10.63 -11.77
N ASP A 121 -1.15 11.95 -11.87
CA ASP A 121 0.09 12.70 -12.04
C ASP A 121 0.57 13.18 -10.66
N LEU A 122 1.68 12.61 -10.17
CA LEU A 122 2.23 12.93 -8.84
C LEU A 122 2.69 14.39 -8.72
N SER A 123 3.01 15.06 -9.83
CA SER A 123 3.43 16.46 -9.84
C SER A 123 2.28 17.43 -9.54
N THR A 124 1.04 17.00 -9.76
CA THR A 124 -0.17 17.80 -9.51
C THR A 124 -1.16 17.17 -8.52
N PHE A 125 -0.90 15.93 -8.10
CA PHE A 125 -1.79 15.19 -7.21
C PHE A 125 -1.82 15.78 -5.79
N HIS A 126 -3.04 15.99 -5.30
CA HIS A 126 -3.31 16.33 -3.91
C HIS A 126 -4.33 15.35 -3.36
N LEU A 127 -3.95 14.62 -2.29
CA LEU A 127 -4.87 13.73 -1.60
C LEU A 127 -5.96 14.56 -0.92
N GLY A 128 -7.21 14.34 -1.35
CA GLY A 128 -8.40 14.95 -0.76
C GLY A 128 -8.80 14.26 0.55
N ASN A 129 -10.11 14.30 0.82
CA ASN A 129 -10.68 13.60 1.97
C ASN A 129 -11.11 12.16 1.66
N GLU A 130 -11.14 11.80 0.39
CA GLU A 130 -11.60 10.51 -0.11
C GLU A 130 -10.60 9.93 -1.11
N PHE A 131 -10.36 8.63 -0.99
CA PHE A 131 -9.54 7.82 -1.88
C PHE A 131 -9.83 6.37 -1.56
N GLU A 132 -10.08 5.55 -2.58
CA GLU A 132 -10.32 4.13 -2.40
C GLU A 132 -9.64 3.38 -3.54
N TRP A 133 -8.73 2.47 -3.18
CA TRP A 133 -8.08 1.59 -4.16
C TRP A 133 -8.89 0.30 -4.34
N LYS A 134 -9.83 0.36 -5.28
CA LYS A 134 -10.89 -0.64 -5.46
C LYS A 134 -10.38 -1.96 -6.02
N GLU A 135 -11.04 -3.05 -5.65
CA GLU A 135 -10.73 -4.39 -6.20
C GLU A 135 -10.78 -4.38 -7.74
N ARG A 136 -9.72 -4.91 -8.36
CA ARG A 136 -9.50 -4.97 -9.82
C ARG A 136 -9.37 -3.61 -10.50
N GLN A 137 -9.14 -2.55 -9.73
CA GLN A 137 -8.80 -1.24 -10.26
C GLN A 137 -7.34 -1.20 -10.70
N HIS A 138 -7.11 -0.63 -11.88
CA HIS A 138 -5.79 -0.27 -12.36
C HIS A 138 -5.59 1.24 -12.23
N ILE A 139 -4.48 1.67 -11.62
CA ILE A 139 -4.10 3.08 -11.51
C ILE A 139 -2.74 3.25 -12.18
N HIS A 140 -2.68 4.10 -13.18
CA HIS A 140 -1.42 4.50 -13.82
C HIS A 140 -0.90 5.76 -13.15
N VAL A 141 0.26 5.68 -12.53
CA VAL A 141 0.90 6.78 -11.82
C VAL A 141 2.08 7.27 -12.64
N ASN A 142 2.12 8.57 -12.95
CA ASN A 142 3.22 9.22 -13.65
C ASN A 142 3.80 10.37 -12.82
N LYS A 143 5.03 10.78 -13.12
CA LYS A 143 5.69 11.90 -12.47
C LYS A 143 6.38 12.84 -13.46
#